data_AF-Q4C962-F1
#
_entry.id   AF-Q4C962-F1
#
_cell.length_a   1.000
_cell.length_b   1.000
_cell.length_c   1.000
_cell.angle_alpha   90.00
_cell.angle_beta   90.00
_cell.angle_gamma   90.00
#
_symmetry.space_group_name_H-M   'P 1'
#
loop_
_entity.id
_entity.type
_entity.pdbx_description
1 polymer ?
#
loop_
_entity_poly.entity_id
_entity_poly.type
_entity_poly.pdbx_seq_one_letter_code
_entity_poly.pdbx_strand_id
1 'polypeptide(L)'
;MLKYKAEREGKTYVEVDRFFPSSKTCHVCRYQVESLPLDIRNWTCEHCYTNHDRDINASINIRNEALRILSLGTSDTAKGGSVRRLGGKISYLLDATRR
;
A
#
# COMPACT_ATOMS: atom_id res chain seq x y z
N MET A 1 -0.07 -15.98 8.85
CA MET A 1 -0.93 -17.03 8.26
C MET A 1 -2.35 -16.49 8.01
N LEU A 2 -2.54 -15.69 6.95
CA LEU A 2 -3.83 -15.06 6.59
C LEU A 2 -4.35 -15.50 5.21
N LYS A 3 -3.44 -15.69 4.24
CA LYS A 3 -3.73 -16.17 2.89
C LYS A 3 -4.65 -17.40 2.87
N TYR A 4 -4.26 -18.47 3.55
CA TYR A 4 -5.06 -19.72 3.57
C TYR A 4 -6.46 -19.54 4.18
N LYS A 5 -6.65 -18.63 5.15
CA LYS A 5 -7.97 -18.35 5.74
C LYS A 5 -8.86 -17.62 4.74
N ALA A 6 -8.29 -16.62 4.06
CA ALA A 6 -8.98 -15.90 3.01
C ALA A 6 -9.39 -16.85 1.88
N GLU A 7 -8.48 -17.70 1.41
CA GLU A 7 -8.75 -18.71 0.38
C GLU A 7 -9.85 -19.69 0.82
N ARG A 8 -9.80 -20.20 2.06
CA ARG A 8 -10.82 -21.09 2.63
C ARG A 8 -12.21 -20.44 2.68
N GLU A 9 -12.27 -19.12 2.86
CA GLU A 9 -13.53 -18.35 2.90
C GLU A 9 -13.92 -17.78 1.52
N GLY A 10 -13.21 -18.12 0.44
CA GLY A 10 -13.48 -17.61 -0.90
C GLY A 10 -13.17 -16.12 -1.09
N LYS A 11 -12.31 -15.55 -0.23
CA LYS A 11 -11.90 -14.14 -0.29
C LYS A 11 -10.62 -13.95 -1.08
N THR A 12 -10.49 -12.81 -1.76
CA THR A 12 -9.25 -12.40 -2.40
C THR A 12 -8.25 -11.92 -1.35
N TYR A 13 -7.02 -12.42 -1.45
CA TYR A 13 -5.89 -11.98 -0.63
C TYR A 13 -4.88 -11.25 -1.52
N VAL A 14 -4.49 -10.05 -1.11
CA VAL A 14 -3.52 -9.20 -1.82
C VAL A 14 -2.41 -8.83 -0.87
N GLU A 15 -1.16 -9.08 -1.26
CA GLU A 15 0.01 -8.64 -0.52
C GLU A 15 0.44 -7.28 -1.03
N VAL A 16 0.63 -6.34 -0.10
CA VAL A 16 1.24 -5.04 -0.35
C VAL A 16 2.72 -5.12 0.02
N ASP A 17 3.57 -4.36 -0.67
CA ASP A 17 5.01 -4.35 -0.41
C ASP A 17 5.32 -4.04 1.06
N ARG A 18 6.33 -4.74 1.60
CA ARG A 18 6.74 -4.64 3.01
C ARG A 18 7.16 -3.22 3.40
N PHE A 19 7.78 -2.49 2.49
CA PHE A 19 8.34 -1.15 2.71
C PHE A 19 7.44 -0.05 2.16
N PHE A 20 6.20 -0.39 1.76
CA PHE A 20 5.21 0.60 1.37
C PHE A 20 4.99 1.61 2.51
N PRO A 21 5.18 2.92 2.29
CA PRO A 21 5.20 3.95 3.35
C PRO A 21 3.80 4.32 3.88
N SER A 22 2.97 3.32 4.20
CA SER A 22 1.55 3.47 4.52
C SER A 22 1.26 4.48 5.63
N SER A 23 2.07 4.54 6.69
CA SER A 23 1.89 5.48 7.80
C SER A 23 2.44 6.88 7.51
N LYS A 24 3.42 6.99 6.61
CA LYS A 24 4.08 8.26 6.24
C LYS A 24 3.40 8.98 5.07
N THR A 25 2.58 8.28 4.29
CA THR A 25 1.82 8.88 3.18
C THR A 25 0.49 9.42 3.69
N CYS A 26 0.15 10.66 3.39
CA CYS A 26 -1.18 11.22 3.61
C CYS A 26 -2.19 10.52 2.70
N HIS A 27 -3.21 9.86 3.26
CA HIS A 27 -4.22 9.19 2.43
C HIS A 27 -5.10 10.16 1.61
N VAL A 28 -5.13 11.44 1.98
CA VAL A 28 -5.93 12.48 1.30
C VAL A 28 -5.20 13.03 0.07
N CYS A 29 -3.98 13.55 0.24
CA CYS A 29 -3.26 14.24 -0.84
C CYS A 29 -2.02 13.51 -1.36
N ARG A 30 -1.69 12.33 -0.79
CA ARG A 30 -0.52 11.50 -1.14
C ARG A 30 0.85 12.10 -0.83
N TYR A 31 0.93 13.25 -0.17
CA TYR A 31 2.18 13.76 0.37
C TYR A 31 2.80 12.75 1.34
N GLN A 32 4.09 12.45 1.18
CA GLN A 32 4.82 11.53 2.04
C GLN A 32 5.80 12.31 2.91
N VAL A 33 5.67 12.18 4.24
CA VAL A 33 6.61 12.79 5.18
C VAL A 33 7.95 12.04 5.16
N GLU A 34 9.04 12.76 5.37
CA GLU A 34 10.39 12.19 5.41
C GLU A 34 10.56 11.27 6.64
N SER A 35 10.22 11.79 7.82
CA SER A 35 10.34 11.10 9.09
C SER A 35 9.02 11.09 9.86
N LEU A 36 8.74 9.95 10.50
CA LEU A 36 7.62 9.81 11.42
C LEU A 36 8.06 8.83 12.52
N PRO A 37 8.60 9.33 13.66
CA PRO A 37 8.95 8.52 14.83
C PRO A 37 7.77 7.70 15.39
N LEU A 38 8.02 6.55 16.02
CA LEU A 38 6.97 5.58 16.43
C LEU A 38 6.03 6.09 17.53
N ASP A 39 6.49 7.01 18.36
CA ASP A 39 5.75 7.69 19.43
C ASP A 39 4.74 8.71 18.90
N ILE A 40 4.90 9.21 17.67
CA ILE A 40 3.93 10.10 17.03
C ILE A 40 2.70 9.29 16.58
N ARG A 41 1.62 9.38 17.36
CA ARG A 41 0.34 8.70 17.06
C ARG A 41 -0.60 9.55 16.21
N ASN A 42 -0.48 10.87 16.30
CA ASN A 42 -1.24 11.81 15.50
C ASN A 42 -0.30 12.80 14.81
N TRP A 43 -0.58 13.14 13.55
CA TRP A 43 0.21 14.12 12.80
C TRP A 43 -0.67 14.88 11.80
N THR A 44 -0.30 16.13 11.52
CA THR A 44 -0.99 16.95 10.52
C THR A 44 -0.19 16.95 9.22
N CYS A 45 -0.86 16.71 8.10
CA CYS A 45 -0.23 16.77 6.79
C CYS A 45 0.18 18.21 6.44
N GLU A 46 1.44 18.41 6.10
CA GLU A 46 2.03 19.73 5.77
C GLU A 46 1.46 20.32 4.48
N HIS A 47 0.95 19.47 3.59
CA HIS A 47 0.48 19.85 2.26
C HIS A 47 -1.03 20.12 2.20
N CYS A 48 -1.85 19.34 2.93
CA CYS A 48 -3.31 19.48 2.88
C CYS A 48 -3.95 19.77 4.23
N TYR A 49 -3.15 19.90 5.30
CA TYR A 49 -3.57 20.25 6.65
C TYR A 49 -4.57 19.28 7.30
N THR A 50 -4.79 18.11 6.71
CA THR A 50 -5.61 17.06 7.33
C THR A 50 -4.87 16.48 8.54
N ASN A 51 -5.56 16.37 9.67
CA ASN A 51 -5.07 15.66 10.84
C ASN A 51 -5.28 14.15 10.70
N HIS A 52 -4.28 13.36 11.06
CA HIS A 52 -4.28 11.92 10.91
C HIS A 52 -4.02 11.23 12.25
N ASP A 53 -4.85 10.24 12.58
CA ASP A 53 -4.40 9.10 13.37
C ASP A 53 -3.53 8.20 12.47
N ARG A 54 -2.37 7.83 12.97
CA ARG A 54 -1.34 7.11 12.20
C ARG A 54 -1.83 5.76 11.68
N ASP A 55 -2.52 4.98 12.50
CA ASP A 55 -2.89 3.60 12.16
C ASP A 55 -4.12 3.59 11.26
N ILE A 56 -5.07 4.50 11.49
CA ILE A 56 -6.19 4.72 10.57
C ILE A 56 -5.66 5.12 9.20
N ASN A 57 -4.76 6.10 9.12
CA ASN A 57 -4.14 6.52 7.87
C ASN A 57 -3.41 5.35 7.16
N ALA A 58 -2.61 4.58 7.92
CA ALA A 58 -1.92 3.41 7.38
C ALA A 58 -2.89 2.36 6.81
N SER A 59 -3.98 2.07 7.52
CA SER A 59 -4.99 1.09 7.08
C SER A 59 -5.67 1.52 5.77
N ILE A 60 -6.01 2.81 5.63
CA ILE A 60 -6.60 3.37 4.42
C ILE A 60 -5.61 3.26 3.25
N ASN A 61 -4.34 3.61 3.47
CA ASN A 61 -3.33 3.51 2.43
C ASN A 61 -3.06 2.06 1.98
N ILE A 62 -2.98 1.11 2.91
CA ILE A 62 -2.81 -0.32 2.57
C ILE A 62 -4.00 -0.81 1.75
N ARG A 63 -5.24 -0.46 2.14
CA ARG A 63 -6.44 -0.78 1.36
C ARG A 63 -6.38 -0.20 -0.05
N ASN A 64 -6.05 1.08 -0.16
CA ASN A 64 -5.98 1.77 -1.45
C ASN A 64 -4.90 1.17 -2.37
N GLU A 65 -3.76 0.78 -1.80
CA GLU A 65 -2.69 0.14 -2.55
C GLU A 65 -3.07 -1.27 -3.02
N ALA A 66 -3.74 -2.05 -2.16
CA ALA A 66 -4.27 -3.36 -2.57
C ALA A 66 -5.29 -3.22 -3.71
N LEU A 67 -6.18 -2.22 -3.66
CA LEU A 67 -7.13 -1.93 -4.74
C LEU A 67 -6.41 -1.49 -6.03
N ARG A 68 -5.34 -0.70 -5.93
CA ARG A 68 -4.50 -0.33 -7.08
C ARG A 68 -3.87 -1.56 -7.72
N ILE A 69 -3.27 -2.46 -6.92
CA ILE A 69 -2.66 -3.72 -7.40
C ILE A 69 -3.68 -4.59 -8.13
N LEU A 70 -4.90 -4.73 -7.59
CA LEU A 70 -5.99 -5.45 -8.23
C LEU A 70 -6.39 -4.82 -9.57
N SER A 71 -6.52 -3.49 -9.61
CA SER A 71 -6.92 -2.77 -10.82
C SER A 71 -5.93 -2.88 -11.98
N LEU A 72 -4.64 -3.06 -11.67
CA LEU A 72 -3.57 -3.21 -12.65
C LEU A 72 -3.41 -4.66 -13.14
N GLY A 73 -4.25 -5.59 -12.67
CA GLY A 73 -4.14 -7.01 -13.00
C GLY A 73 -2.86 -7.66 -12.49
N THR A 74 -2.15 -7.01 -11.55
CA THR A 74 -0.90 -7.51 -10.97
C THR A 74 -1.15 -8.43 -9.77
N SER A 75 -2.42 -8.73 -9.47
CA SER A 75 -2.78 -9.67 -8.42
C SER A 75 -2.55 -11.11 -8.88
N ASP A 76 -1.60 -11.79 -8.24
CA ASP A 76 -1.37 -13.21 -8.46
C ASP A 76 -2.60 -14.04 -8.03
N THR A 77 -3.35 -14.54 -9.02
CA THR A 77 -4.41 -15.53 -8.77
C THR A 77 -3.79 -16.92 -8.78
N ALA A 78 -3.32 -17.39 -7.63
CA ALA A 78 -2.73 -18.73 -7.53
C ALA A 78 -3.83 -19.83 -7.50
N LYS A 79 -4.21 -20.35 -8.67
CA LYS A 79 -4.84 -21.69 -8.75
C LYS A 79 -3.75 -22.75 -8.75
N GLY A 80 -3.32 -23.20 -7.57
CA GLY A 80 -2.68 -24.52 -7.34
C GLY A 80 -1.54 -25.00 -8.24
N GLY A 81 -0.83 -24.11 -8.96
CA GLY A 81 0.30 -24.44 -9.83
C GLY A 81 1.59 -23.79 -9.35
N SER A 82 2.73 -24.44 -9.60
CA SER A 82 4.05 -23.94 -9.22
C SER A 82 4.41 -22.70 -10.06
N VAL A 83 4.16 -21.50 -9.52
CA VAL A 83 4.46 -20.23 -10.19
C VAL A 83 5.91 -19.80 -9.92
N ARG A 84 6.71 -19.67 -10.98
CA ARG A 84 8.03 -19.03 -10.91
C ARG A 84 7.84 -17.52 -10.79
N ARG A 85 8.52 -16.89 -9.82
CA ARG A 85 8.55 -15.42 -9.69
C ARG A 85 9.20 -14.83 -10.94
N LEU A 86 8.41 -14.26 -11.86
CA LEU A 86 8.95 -13.25 -12.75
C LEU A 86 9.12 -11.99 -11.91
N GLY A 87 10.38 -11.60 -11.70
CA GLY A 87 10.73 -10.39 -10.97
C GLY A 87 9.99 -9.20 -11.58
N GLY A 88 8.96 -8.75 -10.86
CA GLY A 88 8.19 -7.57 -11.23
C GLY A 88 9.13 -6.38 -11.24
N LYS A 89 9.27 -5.76 -12.41
CA LYS A 89 9.89 -4.44 -12.51
C LYS A 89 9.07 -3.50 -11.64
N ILE A 90 9.70 -2.94 -10.61
CA ILE A 90 9.18 -1.78 -9.89
C ILE A 90 9.16 -0.65 -10.91
N SER A 91 8.02 -0.40 -11.54
CA SER A 91 7.78 0.87 -12.21
C SER A 91 7.53 1.91 -11.11
N TYR A 92 8.63 2.33 -10.47
CA TYR A 92 8.66 3.63 -9.83
C TYR A 92 8.18 4.60 -10.90
N LEU A 93 7.18 5.42 -10.58
CA LEU A 93 6.71 6.52 -11.43
C LEU A 93 7.84 7.54 -11.60
N LEU A 94 8.83 7.20 -12.41
CA LEU A 94 9.71 8.13 -13.09
C LEU A 94 8.88 8.70 -14.25
N ASP A 95 8.18 9.80 -13.98
CA ASP A 95 7.97 10.94 -14.90
C ASP A 95 6.74 11.74 -14.46
N ALA A 96 6.94 12.65 -13.51
CA ALA A 96 6.08 13.83 -13.36
C ALA A 96 6.83 14.97 -12.65
N THR A 97 7.86 15.52 -13.33
CA THR A 97 8.18 16.96 -13.43
C THR A 97 9.55 17.14 -14.09
N ARG A 98 9.58 17.15 -15.43
CA ARG A 98 10.43 18.11 -16.15
C ARG A 98 9.62 19.39 -16.28
N ARG A 99 9.95 20.38 -15.47
CA ARG A 99 10.13 21.81 -15.81
C ARG A 99 10.61 22.54 -14.56
#